data_AF-A0A2V5ZKC3-F1
#
_entry.id   AF-A0A2V5ZKC3-F1
#
_cell.length_a   1.000
_cell.length_b   1.000
_cell.length_c   1.000
_cell.angle_alpha   90.00
_cell.angle_beta   90.00
_cell.angle_gamma   90.00
#
_symmetry.space_group_name_H-M   'P 1'
#
loop_
_entity.id
_entity.type
_entity.pdbx_description
1 polymer ?
#
loop_
_entity_poly.entity_id
_entity_poly.type
_entity_poly.pdbx_seq_one_letter_code
_entity_poly.pdbx_strand_id
1 'polypeptide(L)'
;MFPLICAVVVILIPACVIRLLPARRKLRHQVRFIRETLAGDGRFENRRVIASLSTLPNRINNLKPTIRSLLRQTRPPDEIILAVPEFSIREERPYIVPEYLLRLPRVRILRSRRDWGPATKFIPVIQQELAAGGGNTLIM
;
A
#
# COMPACT_ATOMS: atom_id res chain seq x y z
N MET A 1 -45.55 8.70 -21.51
CA MET A 1 -44.40 9.05 -20.63
C MET A 1 -43.78 7.82 -19.94
N PHE A 2 -44.57 6.90 -19.37
CA PHE A 2 -44.07 5.67 -18.72
C PHE A 2 -43.32 4.64 -19.61
N PRO A 3 -43.71 4.37 -20.88
CA PRO A 3 -43.09 3.28 -21.65
C PRO A 3 -41.67 3.59 -22.14
N LEU A 4 -41.34 4.87 -22.34
CA LEU A 4 -40.00 5.32 -22.76
C LEU A 4 -38.96 5.16 -21.63
N ILE A 5 -39.36 5.36 -20.38
CA ILE A 5 -38.48 5.21 -19.21
C ILE A 5 -38.13 3.74 -19.00
N CYS A 6 -39.10 2.82 -19.14
CA CYS A 6 -38.85 1.38 -19.06
C CYS A 6 -37.87 0.90 -20.15
N ALA A 7 -38.02 1.37 -21.39
CA ALA A 7 -37.13 0.98 -22.49
C ALA A 7 -35.67 1.42 -22.25
N VAL A 8 -35.46 2.63 -21.74
CA VAL A 8 -34.12 3.16 -21.42
C VAL A 8 -33.45 2.37 -20.30
N VAL A 9 -34.19 2.00 -19.25
CA VAL A 9 -33.67 1.20 -18.13
C VAL A 9 -33.31 -0.22 -18.56
N VAL A 10 -34.12 -0.87 -19.39
CA VAL A 10 -33.89 -2.23 -19.89
C VAL A 10 -32.66 -2.32 -20.80
N ILE A 11 -32.28 -1.24 -21.48
CA ILE A 11 -31.09 -1.22 -22.36
C ILE A 11 -29.83 -0.82 -21.58
N LEU A 12 -29.92 0.16 -20.68
CA LEU A 12 -28.75 0.68 -19.96
C LEU A 12 -28.21 -0.28 -18.90
N ILE A 13 -29.07 -1.07 -18.23
CA ILE A 13 -28.65 -2.06 -17.23
C ILE A 13 -27.75 -3.15 -17.84
N PRO A 14 -28.16 -3.89 -18.89
CA PRO A 14 -27.31 -4.90 -19.50
C PRO A 14 -26.05 -4.30 -20.14
N ALA A 15 -26.12 -3.10 -20.73
CA ALA A 15 -24.94 -2.42 -21.25
C ALA A 15 -23.91 -2.10 -20.14
N CYS A 16 -24.38 -1.69 -18.95
CA CYS A 16 -23.54 -1.47 -17.78
C CYS A 16 -22.92 -2.78 -17.26
N VAL A 17 -23.73 -3.84 -17.16
CA VAL A 17 -23.26 -5.18 -16.74
C VAL A 17 -22.22 -5.73 -17.71
N ILE A 18 -22.47 -5.65 -19.02
CA ILE A 18 -21.56 -6.11 -20.08
C ILE A 18 -20.25 -5.31 -20.08
N ARG A 19 -20.25 -4.02 -19.72
CA ARG A 19 -19.01 -3.24 -19.57
C ARG A 19 -18.24 -3.56 -18.28
N LEU A 20 -18.93 -3.90 -17.19
CA LEU A 20 -18.32 -4.25 -15.90
C LEU A 20 -17.72 -5.67 -15.87
N LEU A 21 -18.32 -6.62 -16.60
CA LEU A 21 -17.86 -8.02 -16.70
C LEU A 21 -16.41 -8.19 -17.23
N PRO A 22 -15.97 -7.55 -18.34
CA PRO A 22 -14.62 -7.70 -18.86
C PRO A 22 -13.57 -7.09 -17.93
N ALA A 23 -13.87 -5.97 -17.25
CA ALA A 23 -12.99 -5.39 -16.23
C ALA A 23 -12.79 -6.37 -15.06
N ARG A 24 -13.86 -7.02 -14.58
CA ARG A 24 -13.76 -8.08 -13.55
C ARG A 24 -13.03 -9.34 -14.05
N ARG A 25 -13.13 -9.68 -15.34
CA ARG A 25 -12.38 -10.80 -15.95
C ARG A 25 -10.87 -10.52 -16.01
N LYS A 26 -10.46 -9.32 -16.44
CA LYS A 26 -9.03 -8.93 -16.45
C LYS A 26 -8.41 -8.95 -15.06
N LEU A 27 -9.11 -8.43 -14.04
CA LEU A 27 -8.64 -8.44 -12.65
C LEU A 27 -8.43 -9.87 -12.14
N ARG A 28 -9.35 -10.80 -12.45
CA ARG A 28 -9.23 -12.21 -12.06
C ARG A 28 -8.04 -12.91 -12.72
N HIS A 29 -7.76 -12.63 -13.99
CA HIS A 29 -6.60 -13.22 -14.66
C HIS A 29 -5.26 -12.70 -14.11
N GLN A 30 -5.13 -11.40 -13.82
CA GLN A 30 -3.92 -10.89 -13.18
C GLN A 30 -3.70 -11.48 -11.79
N VAL A 31 -4.75 -11.54 -10.96
CA VAL A 31 -4.64 -12.14 -9.62
C VAL A 31 -4.28 -13.62 -9.69
N ARG A 32 -4.87 -14.35 -10.64
CA ARG A 32 -4.58 -15.77 -10.85
C ARG A 32 -3.13 -15.97 -11.31
N PHE A 33 -2.67 -15.20 -12.30
CA PHE A 33 -1.29 -15.23 -12.78
C PHE A 33 -0.29 -14.91 -11.67
N ILE A 34 -0.53 -13.87 -10.86
CA ILE A 34 0.31 -13.54 -9.70
C ILE A 34 0.36 -14.71 -8.72
N ARG A 35 -0.78 -15.35 -8.42
CA ARG A 35 -0.79 -16.51 -7.52
C ARG A 35 -0.05 -17.71 -8.09
N GLU A 36 -0.33 -18.07 -9.33
CA GLU A 36 0.21 -19.27 -9.99
C GLU A 36 1.70 -19.11 -10.32
N THR A 37 2.16 -17.89 -10.63
CA THR A 37 3.52 -17.65 -11.16
C THR A 37 4.43 -16.99 -10.13
N LEU A 38 3.93 -16.07 -9.29
CA LEU A 38 4.74 -15.28 -8.36
C LEU A 38 4.59 -15.71 -6.89
N ALA A 39 3.43 -16.27 -6.51
CA ALA A 39 3.20 -16.79 -5.15
C ALA A 39 3.42 -18.31 -5.04
N GLY A 40 3.70 -19.00 -6.15
CA GLY A 40 3.75 -20.47 -6.25
C GLY A 40 4.94 -21.13 -5.55
N ASP A 41 6.00 -20.39 -5.22
CA ASP A 41 7.14 -20.94 -4.50
C ASP A 41 7.02 -20.62 -3.01
N GLY A 42 6.57 -21.59 -2.21
CA GLY A 42 6.48 -21.50 -0.74
C GLY A 42 7.80 -21.15 0.00
N ARG A 43 8.90 -20.97 -0.75
CA ARG A 43 10.19 -20.44 -0.28
C ARG A 43 10.10 -19.04 0.34
N PHE A 44 9.11 -18.23 -0.04
CA PHE A 44 8.93 -16.87 0.48
C PHE A 44 7.89 -16.76 1.60
N GLU A 45 7.09 -17.80 1.86
CA GLU A 45 6.08 -17.80 2.93
C GLU A 45 6.71 -17.60 4.32
N ASN A 46 7.95 -18.06 4.53
CA ASN A 46 8.66 -17.94 5.81
C ASN A 46 9.57 -16.69 5.94
N ARG A 47 9.61 -15.79 4.95
CA ARG A 47 10.45 -14.57 5.03
C ARG A 47 9.62 -13.37 5.46
N ARG A 48 10.07 -12.71 6.54
CA ARG A 48 9.49 -11.43 7.00
C ARG A 48 9.55 -10.38 5.88
N VAL A 49 8.41 -9.79 5.57
CA VAL A 49 8.24 -8.73 4.58
C VAL A 49 7.93 -7.42 5.26
N ILE A 50 8.75 -6.43 4.96
CA ILE A 50 8.56 -5.07 5.44
C ILE A 50 8.20 -4.18 4.25
N ALA A 51 6.99 -3.65 4.25
CA ALA A 51 6.59 -2.61 3.31
C ALA A 51 6.96 -1.24 3.91
N SER A 52 7.98 -0.58 3.36
CA SER A 52 8.41 0.71 3.87
C SER A 52 7.96 1.89 3.00
N LEU A 53 7.45 2.93 3.64
CA LEU A 53 6.83 4.09 3.03
C LEU A 53 7.40 5.38 3.61
N SER A 54 7.35 6.45 2.84
CA SER A 54 7.47 7.84 3.31
C SER A 54 6.39 8.69 2.65
N THR A 55 6.09 9.85 3.22
CA THR A 55 5.06 10.75 2.70
C THR A 55 5.46 12.20 2.96
N LEU A 56 4.66 13.15 2.48
CA LEU A 56 4.79 14.57 2.80
C LEU A 56 3.80 14.98 3.89
N PRO A 57 4.06 16.06 4.63
CA PRO A 57 3.17 16.53 5.69
C PRO A 57 1.72 16.80 5.22
N ASN A 58 1.48 17.39 4.04
CA ASN A 58 0.09 17.56 3.52
C ASN A 58 -0.61 16.23 3.20
N ARG A 59 0.13 15.16 2.94
CA ARG A 59 -0.41 13.87 2.49
C ARG A 59 -0.54 12.85 3.60
N ILE A 60 0.08 13.07 4.76
CA ILE A 60 0.09 12.08 5.86
C ILE A 60 -1.31 11.74 6.36
N ASN A 61 -2.25 12.68 6.30
CA ASN A 61 -3.65 12.47 6.68
C ASN A 61 -4.41 11.52 5.73
N ASN A 62 -3.89 11.25 4.53
CA ASN A 62 -4.57 10.53 3.47
C ASN A 62 -4.03 9.10 3.25
N LEU A 63 -3.26 8.55 4.19
CA LEU A 63 -2.60 7.25 4.02
C LEU A 63 -3.52 6.04 4.26
N LYS A 64 -4.67 6.22 4.91
CA LYS A 64 -5.59 5.11 5.25
C LYS A 64 -5.95 4.22 4.05
N PRO A 65 -6.30 4.74 2.85
CA PRO A 65 -6.59 3.90 1.68
C PRO A 65 -5.38 3.09 1.22
N THR A 66 -4.18 3.69 1.23
CA THR A 66 -2.93 3.03 0.84
C THR A 66 -2.59 1.89 1.80
N ILE A 67 -2.64 2.13 3.10
CA ILE A 67 -2.39 1.09 4.11
C ILE A 67 -3.39 -0.05 3.96
N ARG A 68 -4.68 0.27 3.81
CA ARG A 68 -5.73 -0.74 3.58
C ARG A 68 -5.49 -1.56 2.32
N SER A 69 -4.96 -0.94 1.26
CA SER A 69 -4.62 -1.64 0.01
C SER A 69 -3.46 -2.62 0.22
N LEU A 70 -2.40 -2.22 0.93
CA LEU A 70 -1.25 -3.08 1.23
C LEU A 70 -1.67 -4.30 2.06
N LEU A 71 -2.51 -4.09 3.07
CA LEU A 71 -3.04 -5.17 3.91
C LEU A 71 -3.98 -6.14 3.18
N ARG A 72 -4.48 -5.76 2.00
CA ARG A 72 -5.39 -6.57 1.18
C ARG A 72 -4.71 -7.25 0.00
N GLN A 73 -3.39 -7.13 -0.12
CA GLN A 73 -2.64 -7.84 -1.16
C GLN A 73 -2.72 -9.35 -0.96
N THR A 74 -2.49 -10.12 -2.02
CA THR A 74 -2.49 -11.60 -1.98
C THR A 74 -1.47 -12.15 -0.99
N ARG A 75 -0.35 -11.44 -0.81
CA ARG A 75 0.63 -11.64 0.26
C ARG A 75 0.77 -10.29 1.00
N PRO A 76 0.04 -10.05 2.09
CA PRO A 76 0.18 -8.81 2.84
C PRO A 76 1.54 -8.75 3.54
N PRO A 77 2.14 -7.56 3.72
CA PRO A 77 3.39 -7.44 4.46
C PRO A 77 3.18 -7.82 5.93
N ASP A 78 4.22 -8.36 6.56
CA ASP A 78 4.25 -8.66 7.99
C ASP A 78 4.28 -7.37 8.80
N GLU A 79 4.94 -6.34 8.26
CA GLU A 79 5.04 -5.02 8.85
C GLU A 79 5.00 -3.92 7.77
N ILE A 80 4.36 -2.80 8.10
CA ILE A 80 4.37 -1.58 7.30
C ILE A 80 5.06 -0.50 8.12
N ILE A 81 6.23 -0.05 7.67
CA ILE A 81 6.95 1.04 8.32
C ILE A 81 6.66 2.34 7.59
N LEU A 82 6.14 3.34 8.32
CA LEU A 82 6.09 4.71 7.82
C LEU A 82 7.26 5.49 8.40
N ALA A 83 8.27 5.73 7.57
CA ALA A 83 9.40 6.56 7.91
C ALA A 83 9.02 8.04 7.80
N VAL A 84 9.11 8.76 8.92
CA VAL A 84 8.70 10.15 9.07
C VAL A 84 9.89 10.94 9.61
N PRO A 85 10.49 11.85 8.82
CA PRO A 85 11.55 12.69 9.34
C PRO A 85 10.99 13.73 10.31
N GLU A 86 11.85 14.32 11.13
CA GLU A 86 11.45 15.39 12.05
C GLU A 86 10.89 16.61 11.30
N PHE A 87 11.52 16.97 10.18
CA PHE A 87 11.17 18.13 9.36
C PHE A 87 11.18 17.77 7.87
N SER A 88 10.20 18.30 7.11
CA SER A 88 10.13 18.16 5.66
C SER A 88 10.94 19.26 4.99
N ILE A 89 12.00 18.91 4.27
CA ILE A 89 12.79 19.91 3.50
C ILE A 89 11.92 20.49 2.37
N ARG A 90 11.09 19.65 1.74
CA ARG A 90 10.27 20.05 0.58
C ARG A 90 9.11 20.99 0.93
N GLU A 91 8.54 20.84 2.13
CA GLU A 91 7.36 21.63 2.54
C GLU A 91 7.66 22.58 3.70
N GLU A 92 8.92 22.65 4.11
CA GLU A 92 9.42 23.55 5.14
C GLU A 92 8.60 23.53 6.44
N ARG A 93 8.21 22.32 6.87
CA ARG A 93 7.41 22.15 8.09
C ARG A 93 7.61 20.81 8.78
N PRO A 94 7.37 20.75 10.11
CA PRO A 94 7.43 19.50 10.86
C PRO A 94 6.29 18.54 10.51
N TYR A 95 6.49 17.26 10.82
CA TYR A 95 5.46 16.24 10.65
C TYR A 95 4.63 16.04 11.92
N ILE A 96 3.33 16.29 11.81
CA ILE A 96 2.33 15.86 12.79
C ILE A 96 1.81 14.49 12.35
N VAL A 97 2.07 13.46 13.15
CA VAL A 97 1.59 12.10 12.87
C VAL A 97 0.16 11.97 13.38
N PRO A 98 -0.83 11.68 12.51
CA PRO A 98 -2.21 11.54 12.93
C PRO A 98 -2.42 10.30 13.81
N GLU A 99 -3.22 10.46 14.86
CA GLU A 99 -3.51 9.40 15.84
C GLU A 99 -4.13 8.13 15.21
N TYR A 100 -4.82 8.27 14.08
CA TYR A 100 -5.38 7.11 13.40
C TYR A 100 -4.29 6.17 12.87
N LEU A 101 -3.10 6.67 12.52
CA LEU A 101 -2.01 5.84 12.01
C LEU A 101 -1.44 4.93 13.09
N LEU A 102 -1.40 5.38 14.34
CA LEU A 102 -0.93 4.59 15.48
C LEU A 102 -1.86 3.41 15.79
N ARG A 103 -3.11 3.48 15.33
CA ARG A 103 -4.14 2.46 15.53
C ARG A 103 -4.30 1.50 14.35
N LEU A 104 -3.55 1.68 13.26
CA LEU A 104 -3.64 0.79 12.10
C LEU A 104 -2.84 -0.50 12.33
N PRO A 105 -3.37 -1.66 11.90
CA PRO A 105 -2.71 -2.93 12.11
C PRO A 105 -1.42 -3.03 11.30
N ARG A 106 -0.39 -3.62 11.90
CA ARG A 106 0.95 -3.83 11.31
C ARG A 106 1.67 -2.53 10.93
N VAL A 107 1.17 -1.35 11.31
CA VAL A 107 1.83 -0.07 11.02
C VAL A 107 2.74 0.32 12.18
N ARG A 108 4.00 0.63 11.87
CA ARG A 108 4.93 1.25 12.80
C ARG A 108 5.42 2.58 12.26
N ILE A 109 5.48 3.59 13.11
CA ILE A 109 6.08 4.88 12.79
C ILE A 109 7.57 4.83 13.12
N LEU A 110 8.42 5.08 12.12
CA LEU A 110 9.86 5.23 12.32
C LEU A 110 10.22 6.70 12.20
N ARG A 111 10.62 7.32 13.32
CA ARG A 111 11.12 8.70 13.31
C ARG A 111 12.55 8.73 12.79
N SER A 112 12.80 9.54 11.77
CA SER A 112 14.14 9.78 11.22
C SER A 112 14.62 11.18 11.58
N ARG A 113 15.88 11.32 11.97
CA ARG A 113 16.47 12.64 12.24
C ARG A 113 16.64 13.47 10.97
N ARG A 114 16.86 12.80 9.83
CA ARG A 114 17.13 13.45 8.54
C ARG A 114 16.04 13.11 7.52
N ASP A 115 15.66 14.11 6.72
CA ASP A 115 14.90 13.92 5.49
C ASP A 115 15.86 13.63 4.34
N TRP A 116 15.74 12.43 3.78
CA TRP A 116 16.49 11.96 2.61
C TRP A 116 15.66 12.07 1.33
N GLY A 117 14.58 12.85 1.34
CA GLY A 117 13.63 12.95 0.24
C GLY A 117 12.95 11.60 -0.04
N PRO A 118 12.84 11.18 -1.32
CA PRO A 118 12.25 9.89 -1.66
C PRO A 118 12.95 8.68 -1.02
N ALA A 119 14.23 8.80 -0.66
CA ALA A 119 14.99 7.74 -0.03
C ALA A 119 14.67 7.54 1.47
N THR A 120 13.92 8.47 2.09
CA THR A 120 13.46 8.36 3.48
C THR A 120 12.66 7.08 3.72
N LYS A 121 12.02 6.52 2.67
CA LYS A 121 11.32 5.23 2.77
C LYS A 121 12.23 4.02 2.92
N PHE A 122 13.55 4.09 2.74
CA PHE A 122 14.40 2.91 2.88
C PHE A 122 15.65 3.12 3.74
N ILE A 123 16.33 4.27 3.64
CA ILE A 123 17.57 4.51 4.42
C ILE A 123 17.40 4.26 5.92
N PRO A 124 16.45 4.90 6.64
CA PRO A 124 16.32 4.71 8.08
C PRO A 124 15.87 3.29 8.44
N VAL A 125 15.09 2.63 7.58
CA VAL A 125 14.64 1.25 7.80
C VAL A 125 15.80 0.27 7.68
N ILE A 126 16.61 0.39 6.63
CA ILE A 126 17.82 -0.43 6.46
C ILE A 126 18.75 -0.23 7.64
N GLN A 127 18.99 1.02 8.05
CA GLN A 127 19.85 1.31 9.21
C GLN A 127 19.36 0.59 10.47
N GLN A 128 18.04 0.56 10.72
CA GLN A 128 17.46 -0.15 11.84
C GLN A 128 17.62 -1.67 11.72
N GLU A 129 17.35 -2.25 10.55
CA GLU A 129 17.47 -3.69 10.32
C GLU A 129 18.94 -4.16 10.38
N LEU A 130 19.88 -3.35 9.88
CA LEU A 130 21.32 -3.59 10.03
C LEU A 130 21.75 -3.53 11.51
N ALA A 131 21.29 -2.52 12.25
CA ALA A 131 21.57 -2.41 13.68
C ALA A 131 20.96 -3.56 14.51
N ALA A 132 19.85 -4.14 14.04
CA ALA A 132 19.23 -5.32 14.63
C ALA A 132 19.90 -6.65 14.24
N GLY A 133 20.97 -6.63 13.46
CA GLY A 133 21.70 -7.83 13.03
C GLY A 133 21.10 -8.53 11.79
N GLY A 134 20.13 -7.93 11.12
CA GLY A 134 19.44 -8.49 9.94
C GLY A 134 20.21 -8.39 8.62
N GLY A 135 21.45 -7.88 8.63
CA GLY A 135 22.19 -7.54 7.40
C GLY A 135 22.42 -8.71 6.44
N ASN A 136 22.59 -9.93 6.96
CA ASN A 136 22.81 -11.12 6.12
C ASN A 136 21.53 -11.67 5.48
N THR A 137 20.37 -11.16 5.88
CA THR A 137 19.04 -11.61 5.42
C THR A 137 18.26 -10.53 4.69
N LEU A 138 18.75 -9.29 4.72
CA LEU A 138 18.08 -8.15 4.11
C LEU A 138 18.20 -8.23 2.59
N ILE A 139 17.05 -8.30 1.92
CA ILE A 139 16.93 -8.24 0.47
C ILE A 139 15.98 -7.09 0.16
N MET A 140 16.42 -6.16 -0.70
CA MET A 140 15.63 -4.99 -1.14
C MET A 140 15.16 -5.14 -2.58
#